data_AF-A0A246BJK2-F1
#
_entry.id   AF-A0A246BJK2-F1
#
_cell.length_a   1.000
_cell.length_b   1.000
_cell.length_c   1.000
_cell.angle_alpha   90.00
_cell.angle_beta   90.00
_cell.angle_gamma   90.00
#
_symmetry.space_group_name_H-M   'P 1'
#
loop_
_entity.id
_entity.type
_entity.pdbx_description
1 polymer ?
#
loop_
_entity_poly.entity_id
_entity_poly.type
_entity_poly.pdbx_seq_one_letter_code
_entity_poly.pdbx_strand_id
1 'polypeptide(L)'
;MDERSAIISAPKISVLTAWRYAKHVVRIDEDVLDRLRRARPLTRLPAELPGLRGHATYIPVPGGLTHPSQTGFFAATDTTQGRPWLTLLIENRAYGDHVLAPVSLPLGGDVAEQIRLMAQTGATNFTEAEAARVARDLGFALLCVTYLGHEKTQLLGPGTPRPVTPRRGKGGKEELSEPSAATVWEAGVDTGNVLRAYYARKTQGDAETGAPTSTGRRMPPHLREPHLHGYWTGPGRTRYEVRFLDFVAVNMDGEGPEAPVRLG
;
A
#
# COMPACT_ATOMS: atom_id res chain seq x y z
N MET A 1 15.41 -22.69 21.34
CA MET A 1 15.00 -22.10 20.05
C MET A 1 16.02 -22.58 19.04
N ASP A 2 15.63 -23.40 18.07
CA ASP A 2 16.56 -23.83 17.02
C ASP A 2 16.87 -22.67 16.05
N GLU A 3 17.95 -22.78 15.29
CA GLU A 3 18.41 -21.73 14.36
C GLU A 3 17.36 -21.38 13.29
N ARG A 4 16.53 -22.35 12.84
CA ARG A 4 15.47 -22.11 11.85
C ARG A 4 14.34 -21.27 12.45
N SER A 5 13.96 -21.56 13.69
CA SER A 5 12.98 -20.78 14.46
C SER A 5 13.46 -19.33 14.66
N ALA A 6 14.76 -19.12 14.85
CA ALA A 6 15.37 -17.79 14.92
C ALA A 6 15.30 -17.02 13.61
N ILE A 7 15.66 -17.67 12.50
CA ILE A 7 15.63 -17.05 11.17
C ILE A 7 14.19 -16.68 10.78
N ILE A 8 13.21 -17.54 11.05
CA ILE A 8 11.78 -17.28 10.73
C ILE A 8 11.21 -16.13 11.58
N SER A 9 11.70 -15.95 12.82
CA SER A 9 11.21 -14.93 13.74
C SER A 9 11.84 -13.55 13.53
N ALA A 10 13.04 -13.49 12.94
CA ALA A 10 13.80 -12.25 12.80
C ALA A 10 13.03 -11.12 12.04
N PRO A 11 12.37 -11.37 10.90
CA PRO A 11 11.57 -10.33 10.24
C PRO A 11 10.40 -9.85 11.10
N LYS A 12 9.79 -10.74 11.89
CA LYS A 12 8.68 -10.39 12.79
C LYS A 12 9.16 -9.45 13.89
N ILE A 13 10.28 -9.79 14.53
CA ILE A 13 10.89 -8.98 15.59
C ILE A 13 11.29 -7.62 15.04
N SER A 14 11.95 -7.56 13.87
CA SER A 14 12.38 -6.31 13.26
C SER A 14 11.21 -5.36 13.00
N VAL A 15 10.18 -5.84 12.27
CA VAL A 15 9.02 -5.03 11.91
C VAL A 15 8.20 -4.61 13.13
N LEU A 16 7.92 -5.54 14.06
CA LEU A 16 7.13 -5.21 15.25
C LEU A 16 7.88 -4.28 16.20
N THR A 17 9.21 -4.38 16.29
CA THR A 17 10.04 -3.44 17.07
C THR A 17 9.99 -2.05 16.45
N ALA A 18 10.14 -1.93 15.12
CA ALA A 18 10.00 -0.66 14.43
C ALA A 18 8.59 -0.07 14.59
N TRP A 19 7.55 -0.91 14.53
CA TRP A 19 6.16 -0.47 14.67
C TRP A 19 5.86 -0.02 16.09
N ARG A 20 6.37 -0.73 17.11
CA ARG A 20 6.07 -0.49 18.54
C ARG A 20 6.25 0.98 18.95
N TYR A 21 7.28 1.65 18.44
CA TYR A 21 7.57 3.03 18.85
C TYR A 21 6.64 4.06 18.20
N ALA A 22 6.01 3.74 17.08
CA ALA A 22 5.12 4.65 16.35
C ALA A 22 3.64 4.28 16.49
N LYS A 23 3.36 2.97 16.55
CA LYS A 23 2.03 2.33 16.51
C LYS A 23 1.13 2.93 15.43
N HIS A 24 1.71 3.18 14.26
CA HIS A 24 0.99 3.78 13.15
C HIS A 24 0.03 2.78 12.51
N VAL A 25 -1.22 3.19 12.36
CA VAL A 25 -2.27 2.47 11.64
C VAL A 25 -2.79 3.37 10.54
N VAL A 26 -2.75 2.91 9.29
CA VAL A 26 -3.29 3.67 8.15
C VAL A 26 -4.42 2.87 7.52
N ARG A 27 -5.64 3.34 7.71
CA ARG A 27 -6.85 2.81 7.08
C ARG A 27 -7.01 3.46 5.71
N ILE A 28 -7.21 2.66 4.68
CA ILE A 28 -7.55 3.17 3.35
C ILE A 28 -9.08 3.16 3.25
N ASP A 29 -9.66 4.22 2.70
CA ASP A 29 -11.11 4.30 2.43
C ASP A 29 -11.59 3.04 1.69
N GLU A 30 -12.74 2.49 2.10
CA GLU A 30 -13.23 1.19 1.63
C GLU A 30 -13.48 1.18 0.11
N ASP A 31 -14.00 2.27 -0.46
CA ASP A 31 -14.21 2.38 -1.91
C ASP A 31 -12.88 2.42 -2.66
N VAL A 32 -11.83 2.99 -2.06
CA VAL A 32 -10.48 2.98 -2.62
C VAL A 32 -9.87 1.58 -2.53
N LEU A 33 -10.00 0.89 -1.39
CA LEU A 33 -9.54 -0.50 -1.23
C LEU A 33 -10.19 -1.43 -2.26
N ASP A 34 -11.48 -1.29 -2.49
CA ASP A 34 -12.23 -2.08 -3.46
C ASP A 34 -11.71 -1.91 -4.90
N ARG A 35 -11.23 -0.71 -5.22
CA ARG A 35 -10.64 -0.40 -6.53
C ARG A 35 -9.25 -0.97 -6.64
N LEU A 36 -8.42 -0.81 -5.60
CA LEU A 36 -7.11 -1.42 -5.52
C LEU A 36 -7.18 -2.95 -5.64
N ARG A 37 -8.21 -3.59 -5.07
CA ARG A 37 -8.44 -5.04 -5.15
C ARG A 37 -8.69 -5.52 -6.59
N ARG A 38 -9.30 -4.66 -7.43
CA ARG A 38 -9.62 -4.94 -8.83
C ARG A 38 -8.54 -4.44 -9.80
N ALA A 39 -7.58 -3.66 -9.32
CA ALA A 39 -6.51 -3.11 -10.12
C ALA A 39 -5.57 -4.23 -10.60
N ARG A 40 -4.83 -3.95 -11.69
CA ARG A 40 -3.83 -4.89 -12.20
C ARG A 40 -2.72 -5.08 -11.16
N PRO A 41 -2.32 -6.33 -10.85
CA PRO A 41 -1.24 -6.59 -9.92
C PRO A 41 0.07 -5.94 -10.36
N LEU A 42 0.90 -5.59 -9.38
CA LEU A 42 2.26 -5.13 -9.61
C LEU A 42 3.14 -6.24 -10.16
N THR A 43 3.80 -5.98 -11.28
CA THR A 43 4.86 -6.85 -11.81
C THR A 43 6.23 -6.48 -11.23
N ARG A 44 6.42 -5.22 -10.85
CA ARG A 44 7.68 -4.70 -10.32
C ARG A 44 7.45 -3.65 -9.25
N LEU A 45 8.26 -3.68 -8.20
CA LEU A 45 8.18 -2.70 -7.11
C LEU A 45 8.77 -1.35 -7.54
N PRO A 46 8.23 -0.22 -7.02
CA PRO A 46 8.95 1.05 -7.04
C PRO A 46 10.35 0.89 -6.43
N ALA A 47 11.32 1.63 -6.94
CA ALA A 47 12.66 1.67 -6.36
C ALA A 47 12.67 2.28 -4.95
N GLU A 48 11.65 3.07 -4.61
CA GLU A 48 11.51 3.77 -3.34
C GLU A 48 10.04 3.86 -2.94
N LEU A 49 9.78 3.85 -1.63
CA LEU A 49 8.47 4.07 -1.03
C LEU A 49 8.57 5.22 -0.03
N PRO A 50 8.61 6.48 -0.49
CA PRO A 50 8.91 7.64 0.36
C PRO A 50 7.95 7.76 1.56
N GLY A 51 6.67 7.44 1.37
CA GLY A 51 5.65 7.46 2.43
C GLY A 51 5.82 6.41 3.54
N LEU A 52 6.69 5.40 3.36
CA LEU A 52 6.98 4.36 4.37
C LEU A 52 8.42 4.41 4.90
N ARG A 53 9.23 5.39 4.48
CA ARG A 53 10.65 5.44 4.85
C ARG A 53 10.82 5.55 6.37
N GLY A 54 11.64 4.64 6.90
CA GLY A 54 12.11 4.69 8.29
C GLY A 54 11.06 4.38 9.35
N HIS A 55 9.94 3.76 8.99
CA HIS A 55 8.95 3.31 9.95
C HIS A 55 8.21 2.05 9.48
N ALA A 56 7.55 1.38 10.41
CA ALA A 56 6.60 0.31 10.12
C ALA A 56 5.19 0.84 10.34
N THR A 57 4.27 0.46 9.45
CA THR A 57 2.86 0.86 9.48
C THR A 57 1.99 -0.39 9.40
N TYR A 58 0.94 -0.45 10.21
CA TYR A 58 -0.09 -1.47 10.07
C TYR A 58 -1.21 -0.95 9.17
N ILE A 59 -1.61 -1.77 8.20
CA ILE A 59 -2.64 -1.45 7.21
C ILE A 59 -3.76 -2.48 7.37
N PRO A 60 -4.88 -2.12 8.03
CA PRO A 60 -6.06 -2.97 8.09
C PRO A 60 -6.69 -3.08 6.71
N VAL A 61 -7.23 -4.26 6.42
CA VAL A 61 -7.91 -4.56 5.16
C VAL A 61 -9.26 -5.22 5.51
N PRO A 62 -10.33 -4.41 5.66
CA PRO A 62 -11.68 -4.93 5.81
C PRO A 62 -12.03 -5.90 4.66
N GLY A 63 -12.71 -7.00 4.99
CA GLY A 63 -12.98 -8.10 4.05
C GLY A 63 -11.77 -9.00 3.74
N GLY A 64 -10.60 -8.68 4.29
CA GLY A 64 -9.35 -9.41 4.15
C GLY A 64 -8.63 -9.17 2.82
N LEU A 65 -7.42 -9.71 2.68
CA LEU A 65 -6.66 -9.74 1.41
C LEU A 65 -7.37 -10.64 0.39
N THR A 66 -6.89 -11.86 0.13
CA THR A 66 -7.65 -12.86 -0.66
C THR A 66 -8.48 -13.80 0.20
N HIS A 67 -8.21 -13.87 1.51
CA HIS A 67 -8.99 -14.62 2.46
C HIS A 67 -9.50 -13.73 3.60
N PRO A 68 -10.75 -13.88 4.09
CA PRO A 68 -11.31 -13.04 5.15
C PRO A 68 -10.53 -13.08 6.47
N SER A 69 -9.78 -14.15 6.72
CA SER A 69 -8.91 -14.25 7.90
C SER A 69 -7.66 -13.37 7.82
N GLN A 70 -7.33 -12.84 6.63
CA GLN A 70 -6.17 -11.98 6.41
C GLN A 70 -6.54 -10.51 6.58
N THR A 71 -6.78 -10.11 7.83
CA THR A 71 -7.44 -8.84 8.18
C THR A 71 -6.57 -7.59 8.01
N GLY A 72 -5.30 -7.76 7.67
CA GLY A 72 -4.37 -6.66 7.45
C GLY A 72 -2.94 -7.14 7.32
N PHE A 73 -2.01 -6.19 7.30
CA PHE A 73 -0.59 -6.50 7.29
C PHE A 73 0.24 -5.32 7.81
N PHE A 74 1.42 -5.63 8.32
CA PHE A 74 2.44 -4.61 8.58
C PHE A 74 3.29 -4.41 7.32
N ALA A 75 3.69 -3.17 7.03
CA ALA A 75 4.65 -2.84 6.01
C ALA A 75 5.78 -2.02 6.63
N ALA A 76 7.03 -2.42 6.40
CA ALA A 76 8.21 -1.71 6.85
C ALA A 76 9.27 -1.70 5.76
N THR A 77 10.01 -0.60 5.64
CA THR A 77 11.19 -0.53 4.79
C THR A 77 12.45 -0.64 5.62
N ASP A 78 13.44 -1.38 5.13
CA ASP A 78 14.78 -1.46 5.72
C ASP A 78 15.85 -1.37 4.62
N THR A 79 17.12 -1.17 5.00
CA THR A 79 18.27 -1.20 4.10
C THR A 79 19.23 -2.30 4.53
N THR A 80 19.35 -3.34 3.70
CA THR A 80 20.26 -4.45 3.94
C THR A 80 21.37 -4.40 2.90
N GLN A 81 22.63 -4.31 3.35
CA GLN A 81 23.82 -4.22 2.48
C GLN A 81 23.73 -3.09 1.43
N GLY A 82 23.18 -1.93 1.83
CA GLY A 82 23.02 -0.77 0.95
C GLY A 82 21.88 -0.90 -0.07
N ARG A 83 21.10 -1.98 -0.05
CA ARG A 83 19.91 -2.16 -0.90
C ARG A 83 18.64 -1.96 -0.08
N PRO A 84 17.66 -1.18 -0.56
CA PRO A 84 16.38 -1.03 0.13
C PRO A 84 15.47 -2.26 -0.06
N TRP A 85 14.82 -2.66 1.03
CA TRP A 85 13.88 -3.78 1.11
C TRP A 85 12.54 -3.33 1.68
N LEU A 86 11.47 -3.97 1.24
CA LEU A 86 10.15 -3.93 1.84
C LEU A 86 9.89 -5.27 2.52
N THR A 87 9.55 -5.24 3.80
CA THR A 87 9.07 -6.41 4.53
C THR A 87 7.59 -6.22 4.85
N LEU A 88 6.79 -7.20 4.46
CA LEU A 88 5.39 -7.32 4.83
C LEU A 88 5.24 -8.40 5.90
N LEU A 89 4.46 -8.14 6.96
CA LEU A 89 3.96 -9.20 7.84
C LEU A 89 2.46 -9.33 7.60
N ILE A 90 2.06 -10.35 6.82
CA ILE A 90 0.65 -10.61 6.57
C ILE A 90 0.05 -11.22 7.81
N GLU A 91 -0.95 -10.55 8.37
CA GLU A 91 -1.75 -11.07 9.47
C GLU A 91 -2.70 -12.13 8.94
N ASN A 92 -2.79 -13.26 9.64
CA ASN A 92 -3.77 -14.31 9.39
C ASN A 92 -4.33 -14.76 10.75
N ARG A 93 -5.65 -14.63 10.90
CA ARG A 93 -6.41 -14.98 12.10
C ARG A 93 -7.23 -16.26 11.97
N ALA A 94 -6.84 -17.16 11.05
CA ALA A 94 -7.56 -18.40 10.83
C ALA A 94 -7.53 -19.29 12.08
N TYR A 95 -8.68 -19.90 12.40
CA TYR A 95 -8.82 -20.93 13.45
C TYR A 95 -8.38 -20.51 14.87
N GLY A 96 -8.39 -19.20 15.18
CA GLY A 96 -8.05 -18.70 16.52
C GLY A 96 -6.56 -18.44 16.75
N ASP A 97 -5.70 -18.87 15.82
CA ASP A 97 -4.28 -18.53 15.86
C ASP A 97 -4.03 -17.19 15.17
N HIS A 98 -3.25 -16.33 15.82
CA HIS A 98 -2.76 -15.09 15.21
C HIS A 98 -1.37 -15.34 14.63
N VAL A 99 -1.32 -15.57 13.32
CA VAL A 99 -0.08 -15.84 12.59
C VAL A 99 0.32 -14.60 11.80
N LEU A 100 1.59 -14.19 11.96
CA LEU A 100 2.24 -13.21 11.11
C LEU A 100 3.16 -13.93 10.12
N ALA A 101 2.83 -13.88 8.83
CA ALA A 101 3.60 -14.47 7.76
C ALA A 101 4.52 -13.40 7.13
N PRO A 102 5.86 -13.50 7.28
CA PRO A 102 6.77 -12.52 6.73
C PRO A 102 7.01 -12.74 5.24
N VAL A 103 7.04 -11.64 4.48
CA VAL A 103 7.40 -11.61 3.06
C VAL A 103 8.34 -10.43 2.84
N SER A 104 9.57 -10.68 2.41
CA SER A 104 10.58 -9.63 2.18
C SER A 104 10.95 -9.54 0.70
N LEU A 105 10.96 -8.32 0.17
CA LEU A 105 11.12 -8.06 -1.26
C LEU A 105 12.09 -6.89 -1.45
N PRO A 106 13.05 -6.97 -2.37
CA PRO A 106 13.90 -5.84 -2.67
C PRO A 106 13.10 -4.78 -3.45
N LEU A 107 13.20 -3.51 -3.04
CA LEU A 107 12.62 -2.42 -3.83
C LEU A 107 13.28 -2.36 -5.22
N GLY A 108 12.50 -1.98 -6.23
CA GLY A 108 12.90 -2.05 -7.65
C GLY A 108 12.99 -3.46 -8.22
N GLY A 109 12.72 -4.51 -7.42
CA GLY A 109 12.73 -5.91 -7.81
C GLY A 109 11.46 -6.36 -8.54
N ASP A 110 11.60 -7.45 -9.30
CA ASP A 110 10.48 -8.14 -9.96
C ASP A 110 9.70 -8.98 -8.94
N VAL A 111 8.37 -8.83 -8.94
CA VAL A 111 7.48 -9.50 -7.98
C VAL A 111 7.35 -10.98 -8.29
N ALA A 112 7.28 -11.35 -9.58
CA ALA A 112 7.16 -12.75 -9.98
C ALA A 112 8.41 -13.54 -9.63
N GLU A 113 9.59 -12.94 -9.82
CA GLU A 113 10.86 -13.55 -9.41
C GLU A 113 10.93 -13.80 -7.91
N GLN A 114 10.42 -12.87 -7.10
CA GLN A 114 10.38 -13.08 -5.65
C GLN A 114 9.41 -14.17 -5.24
N ILE A 115 8.23 -14.26 -5.87
CA ILE A 115 7.30 -15.36 -5.62
C ILE A 115 7.96 -16.71 -5.97
N ARG A 116 8.73 -16.78 -7.07
CA ARG A 116 9.50 -17.98 -7.43
C ARG A 116 10.55 -18.31 -6.39
N LEU A 117 11.34 -17.33 -5.95
CA LEU A 117 12.35 -17.53 -4.92
C LEU A 117 11.73 -17.99 -3.59
N MET A 118 10.59 -17.42 -3.19
CA MET A 118 9.84 -17.87 -2.01
C MET A 118 9.39 -19.33 -2.15
N ALA A 119 8.90 -19.73 -3.33
CA ALA A 119 8.51 -21.10 -3.60
C ALA A 119 9.71 -22.08 -3.59
N GLN A 120 10.89 -21.62 -4.00
CA GLN A 120 12.12 -22.43 -4.03
C GLN A 120 12.82 -22.52 -2.66
N THR A 121 12.75 -21.46 -1.86
CA THR A 121 13.43 -21.33 -0.55
C THR A 121 12.56 -21.78 0.63
N GLY A 122 11.24 -21.85 0.43
CA GLY A 122 10.31 -22.32 1.45
C GLY A 122 10.52 -23.79 1.80
N ALA A 123 10.41 -24.14 3.08
CA ALA A 123 10.29 -25.51 3.56
C ALA A 123 8.93 -26.17 3.19
N THR A 124 8.19 -25.56 2.26
CA THR A 124 6.82 -25.93 1.89
C THR A 124 6.68 -25.88 0.37
N ASN A 125 6.38 -27.04 -0.21
CA ASN A 125 5.98 -27.15 -1.61
C ASN A 125 4.60 -26.50 -1.77
N PHE A 126 4.54 -25.25 -2.23
CA PHE A 126 3.26 -24.66 -2.61
C PHE A 126 2.67 -25.42 -3.78
N THR A 127 1.38 -25.73 -3.70
CA THR A 127 0.59 -26.03 -4.89
C THR A 127 0.51 -24.79 -5.78
N GLU A 128 0.23 -24.97 -7.08
CA GLU A 128 0.04 -23.86 -8.01
C GLU A 128 -1.07 -22.89 -7.54
N ALA A 129 -2.14 -23.44 -6.96
CA ALA A 129 -3.24 -22.64 -6.41
C ALA A 129 -2.80 -21.78 -5.21
N GLU A 130 -1.94 -22.31 -4.35
CA GLU A 130 -1.38 -21.55 -3.21
C GLU A 130 -0.39 -20.49 -3.68
N ALA A 131 0.48 -20.81 -4.63
CA ALA A 131 1.39 -19.85 -5.24
C ALA A 131 0.60 -18.69 -5.90
N ALA A 132 -0.48 -19.00 -6.62
CA ALA A 132 -1.35 -17.99 -7.22
C ALA A 132 -2.09 -17.16 -6.16
N ARG A 133 -2.48 -17.75 -5.02
CA ARG A 133 -3.08 -17.02 -3.90
C ARG A 133 -2.08 -16.06 -3.26
N VAL A 134 -0.88 -16.54 -2.93
CA VAL A 134 0.22 -15.72 -2.40
C VAL A 134 0.55 -14.57 -3.36
N ALA A 135 0.59 -14.84 -4.67
CA ALA A 135 0.82 -13.81 -5.68
C ALA A 135 -0.26 -12.73 -5.67
N ARG A 136 -1.53 -13.11 -5.51
CA ARG A 136 -2.65 -12.15 -5.41
C ARG A 136 -2.63 -11.36 -4.11
N ASP A 137 -2.41 -12.02 -2.97
CA ASP A 137 -2.26 -11.37 -1.65
C ASP A 137 -1.15 -10.34 -1.70
N LEU A 138 0.01 -10.76 -2.23
CA LEU A 138 1.16 -9.90 -2.33
C LEU A 138 0.91 -8.74 -3.30
N GLY A 139 0.38 -9.02 -4.50
CA GLY A 139 0.06 -7.99 -5.48
C GLY A 139 -0.87 -6.91 -4.91
N PHE A 140 -1.89 -7.32 -4.15
CA PHE A 140 -2.82 -6.38 -3.51
C PHE A 140 -2.17 -5.61 -2.36
N ALA A 141 -1.44 -6.27 -1.45
CA ALA A 141 -0.72 -5.59 -0.38
C ALA A 141 0.29 -4.55 -0.91
N LEU A 142 0.98 -4.87 -2.00
CA LEU A 142 1.91 -3.97 -2.68
C LEU A 142 1.20 -2.78 -3.34
N LEU A 143 0.00 -2.98 -3.90
CA LEU A 143 -0.84 -1.89 -4.41
C LEU A 143 -1.21 -0.92 -3.29
N CYS A 144 -1.64 -1.42 -2.13
CA CYS A 144 -1.94 -0.61 -0.95
C CYS A 144 -0.72 0.18 -0.47
N VAL A 145 0.42 -0.49 -0.33
CA VAL A 145 1.69 0.15 0.08
C VAL A 145 2.11 1.24 -0.91
N THR A 146 2.00 0.97 -2.21
CA THR A 146 2.39 1.95 -3.23
C THR A 146 1.42 3.11 -3.29
N TYR A 147 0.12 2.86 -3.09
CA TYR A 147 -0.89 3.91 -2.93
C TYR A 147 -0.53 4.83 -1.76
N LEU A 148 -0.22 4.29 -0.59
CA LEU A 148 0.18 5.09 0.58
C LEU A 148 1.50 5.85 0.38
N GLY A 149 2.40 5.32 -0.45
CA GLY A 149 3.65 5.98 -0.82
C GLY A 149 3.50 7.08 -1.87
N HIS A 150 2.34 7.23 -2.50
CA HIS A 150 2.10 8.20 -3.56
C HIS A 150 1.94 9.62 -3.01
N GLU A 151 2.57 10.60 -3.67
CA GLU A 151 2.65 11.99 -3.20
C GLU A 151 1.29 12.68 -3.03
N LYS A 152 0.27 12.25 -3.79
CA LYS A 152 -1.07 12.83 -3.72
C LYS A 152 -1.99 12.12 -2.74
N THR A 153 -1.52 11.05 -2.11
CA THR A 153 -2.35 10.31 -1.15
C THR A 153 -2.53 11.16 0.10
N GLN A 154 -3.76 11.64 0.27
CA GLN A 154 -4.17 12.39 1.44
C GLN A 154 -4.21 11.46 2.65
N LEU A 155 -3.65 11.93 3.76
CA LEU A 155 -3.74 11.29 5.07
C LEU A 155 -4.46 12.24 6.03
N LEU A 156 -5.63 11.85 6.51
CA LEU A 156 -6.39 12.54 7.54
C LEU A 156 -6.06 11.90 8.89
N GLY A 157 -5.61 12.71 9.86
CA GLY A 157 -5.21 12.23 11.18
C GLY A 157 -4.52 13.33 11.98
N PRO A 158 -3.87 13.02 13.11
CA PRO A 158 -3.26 14.00 14.03
C PRO A 158 -1.93 14.59 13.51
N GLY A 159 -1.85 14.91 12.21
CA GLY A 159 -0.68 15.41 11.52
C GLY A 159 -0.09 14.39 10.53
N THR A 160 1.12 14.67 10.02
CA THR A 160 1.83 13.73 9.14
C THR A 160 2.44 12.59 9.96
N PRO A 161 2.29 11.31 9.56
CA PRO A 161 3.04 10.22 10.18
C PRO A 161 4.55 10.49 10.05
N ARG A 162 5.29 10.42 11.16
CA ARG A 162 6.74 10.66 11.17
C ARG A 162 7.48 9.56 11.93
N PRO A 163 8.72 9.23 11.53
CA PRO A 163 9.57 8.36 12.34
C PRO A 163 9.75 8.91 13.76
N VAL A 164 9.80 8.01 14.73
CA VAL A 164 10.01 8.37 16.13
C VAL A 164 11.44 8.84 16.29
N THR A 165 11.61 10.09 16.71
CA THR A 165 12.93 10.65 16.97
C THR A 165 13.33 10.36 18.42
N PRO A 166 14.53 9.78 18.68
CA PRO A 166 15.03 9.62 20.03
C PRO A 166 15.07 10.95 20.77
N ARG A 167 14.66 10.95 22.04
CA ARG A 167 14.78 12.11 22.92
C ARG A 167 15.94 11.91 23.87
N ARG A 168 16.62 12.98 24.21
CA ARG A 168 17.72 12.92 25.19
C ARG A 168 17.11 12.83 26.60
N GLY A 169 17.25 11.66 27.21
CA GLY A 169 16.82 11.37 28.56
C GLY A 169 17.76 11.95 29.63
N LYS A 170 17.37 11.76 30.89
CA LYS A 170 18.15 12.23 32.04
C LYS A 170 19.50 11.48 32.08
N GLY A 171 20.61 12.22 32.09
CA GLY A 171 21.96 11.65 32.03
C GLY A 171 22.53 11.46 30.62
N GLY A 172 21.88 12.02 29.59
CA GLY A 172 22.44 12.09 28.24
C GLY A 172 22.22 10.85 27.37
N LYS A 173 21.54 9.82 27.88
CA LYS A 173 21.13 8.64 27.11
C LYS A 173 20.00 8.99 26.15
N GLU A 174 20.03 8.44 24.95
CA GLU A 174 18.91 8.54 24.02
C GLU A 174 17.82 7.54 24.42
N GLU A 175 16.58 8.02 24.51
CA GLU A 175 15.41 7.24 24.87
C GLU A 175 14.34 7.39 23.79
N LEU A 176 13.76 6.25 23.38
CA LEU A 176 12.59 6.21 22.52
C LEU A 176 11.34 6.09 23.40
N SER A 177 10.39 7.00 23.21
CA SER A 177 9.10 6.95 23.88
C SER A 177 8.15 6.02 23.12
N GLU A 178 7.53 5.06 23.80
CA GLU A 178 6.48 4.23 23.23
C GLU A 178 5.10 4.86 23.48
N PRO A 179 4.26 5.08 22.47
CA PRO A 179 2.90 5.57 22.65
C PRO A 179 2.02 4.50 23.32
N SER A 180 1.13 4.91 24.21
CA SER A 180 0.23 4.00 24.94
C SER A 180 -0.86 3.40 24.05
N ALA A 181 -1.23 4.07 22.96
CA ALA A 181 -2.24 3.63 22.01
C ALA A 181 -1.75 3.78 20.56
N ALA A 182 -2.40 3.05 19.65
CA ALA A 182 -2.16 3.23 18.22
C ALA A 182 -2.69 4.58 17.75
N THR A 183 -1.94 5.22 16.85
CA THR A 183 -2.40 6.42 16.17
C THR A 183 -2.94 6.01 14.81
N VAL A 184 -4.14 6.48 14.48
CA VAL A 184 -4.86 6.08 13.27
C VAL A 184 -4.92 7.25 12.29
N TRP A 185 -4.62 6.96 11.02
CA TRP A 185 -4.84 7.84 9.89
C TRP A 185 -5.81 7.20 8.91
N GLU A 186 -6.64 8.01 8.29
CA GLU A 186 -7.53 7.64 7.20
C GLU A 186 -6.93 8.15 5.88
N ALA A 187 -6.77 7.27 4.91
CA ALA A 187 -6.14 7.55 3.62
C ALA A 187 -7.16 7.48 2.50
N GLY A 188 -7.15 8.48 1.62
CA GLY A 188 -8.00 8.48 0.43
C GLY A 188 -9.48 8.78 0.67
N VAL A 189 -9.83 9.46 1.77
CA VAL A 189 -11.22 9.80 2.10
C VAL A 189 -11.86 10.69 1.02
N ASP A 190 -11.16 11.71 0.54
CA ASP A 190 -11.67 12.58 -0.54
C ASP A 190 -11.85 11.79 -1.83
N THR A 191 -10.90 10.91 -2.14
CA THR A 191 -11.00 9.99 -3.27
C THR A 191 -12.23 9.08 -3.15
N GLY A 192 -12.46 8.49 -1.98
CA GLY A 192 -13.65 7.71 -1.67
C GLY A 192 -14.95 8.49 -1.87
N ASN A 193 -14.99 9.74 -1.40
CA ASN A 193 -16.16 10.62 -1.58
C ASN A 193 -16.45 10.88 -3.07
N VAL A 194 -15.42 11.12 -3.88
CA VAL A 194 -15.56 11.27 -5.34
C VAL A 194 -16.09 9.99 -5.98
N LEU A 195 -15.60 8.81 -5.55
CA LEU A 195 -16.09 7.52 -6.04
C LEU A 195 -17.58 7.33 -5.72
N ARG A 196 -17.96 7.52 -4.46
CA ARG A 196 -19.36 7.40 -4.01
C ARG A 196 -20.28 8.34 -4.79
N ALA A 197 -19.88 9.60 -4.96
CA ALA A 197 -20.64 10.58 -5.74
C ALA A 197 -20.80 10.17 -7.21
N TYR A 198 -19.73 9.67 -7.85
CA TYR A 198 -19.79 9.17 -9.22
C TYR A 198 -20.77 8.00 -9.38
N TYR A 199 -20.70 6.99 -8.50
CA TYR A 199 -21.57 5.82 -8.60
C TYR A 199 -23.03 6.10 -8.23
N ALA A 200 -23.28 7.06 -7.33
CA ALA A 200 -24.63 7.54 -7.06
C ALA A 200 -25.27 8.15 -8.31
N ARG A 201 -24.57 9.06 -9.00
CA ARG A 201 -25.05 9.68 -10.26
C ARG A 201 -25.27 8.64 -11.37
N LYS A 202 -24.36 7.68 -11.50
CA LYS A 202 -24.49 6.61 -12.50
C LYS A 202 -25.75 5.76 -12.27
N THR A 203 -26.08 5.45 -11.01
CA THR A 203 -27.26 4.66 -10.66
C THR A 203 -28.56 5.45 -10.87
N GLN A 204 -28.52 6.78 -10.74
CA GLN A 204 -29.67 7.67 -10.90
C GLN A 204 -30.03 7.98 -12.36
N GLY A 205 -29.24 7.54 -13.35
CA GLY A 205 -29.52 7.77 -14.78
C GLY A 205 -29.03 9.11 -15.32
N ASP A 206 -28.43 9.96 -14.49
CA ASP A 206 -27.93 11.31 -14.87
C ASP A 206 -26.65 11.27 -15.75
N ALA A 207 -26.11 10.08 -16.03
CA ALA A 207 -24.83 9.88 -16.70
C ALA A 207 -24.91 9.85 -18.24
N GLU A 208 -26.04 10.17 -18.86
CA GLU A 208 -26.24 9.92 -20.30
C GLU A 208 -25.72 11.02 -21.23
N THR A 209 -25.48 12.24 -20.74
CA THR A 209 -24.97 13.32 -21.60
C THR A 209 -23.58 13.74 -21.18
N GLY A 210 -22.56 13.09 -21.75
CA GLY A 210 -21.18 13.54 -21.58
C GLY A 210 -20.90 14.88 -22.28
N ALA A 211 -19.92 15.61 -21.77
CA ALA A 211 -19.39 16.82 -22.39
C ALA A 211 -18.96 16.57 -23.85
N PRO A 212 -19.13 17.54 -24.77
CA PRO A 212 -18.54 17.43 -26.10
C PRO A 212 -17.01 17.36 -25.98
N THR A 213 -16.39 16.35 -26.59
CA THR A 213 -14.93 16.27 -26.71
C THR A 213 -14.40 17.37 -27.62
N SER A 214 -13.08 17.56 -27.66
CA SER A 214 -12.40 18.44 -28.62
C SER A 214 -12.69 18.11 -30.09
N THR A 215 -13.26 16.94 -30.38
CA THR A 215 -13.67 16.48 -31.70
C THR A 215 -15.18 16.60 -31.96
N GLY A 216 -15.94 17.20 -31.04
CA GLY A 216 -17.40 17.34 -31.12
C GLY A 216 -18.19 16.06 -30.82
N ARG A 217 -17.51 14.95 -30.54
CA ARG A 217 -18.13 13.67 -30.15
C ARG A 217 -18.56 13.74 -28.69
N ARG A 218 -19.80 13.35 -28.37
CA ARG A 218 -20.21 13.15 -26.98
C ARG A 218 -19.82 11.74 -26.55
N MET A 219 -18.93 11.64 -25.58
CA MET A 219 -18.49 10.37 -25.01
C MET A 219 -19.07 10.25 -23.60
N PRO A 220 -19.62 9.08 -23.22
CA PRO A 220 -20.18 8.91 -21.89
C PRO A 220 -19.16 9.27 -20.79
N PRO A 221 -19.61 9.91 -19.70
CA PRO A 221 -18.79 10.10 -18.52
C PRO A 221 -18.33 8.74 -18.01
N HIS A 222 -17.04 8.63 -17.73
CA HIS A 222 -16.49 7.43 -17.11
C HIS A 222 -15.41 7.78 -16.12
N LEU A 223 -15.21 6.88 -15.17
CA LEU A 223 -14.11 6.93 -14.24
C LEU A 223 -12.95 6.09 -14.78
N ARG A 224 -11.80 6.72 -14.99
CA ARG A 224 -10.57 5.98 -15.25
C ARG A 224 -10.09 5.36 -13.95
N GLU A 225 -10.04 4.02 -13.94
CA GLU A 225 -9.58 3.24 -12.81
C GLU A 225 -8.12 3.56 -12.44
N PRO A 226 -7.79 3.51 -11.13
CA PRO A 226 -6.46 3.79 -10.66
C PRO A 226 -5.58 2.61 -11.05
N HIS A 227 -4.36 2.92 -11.44
CA HIS A 227 -3.41 1.89 -11.81
C HIS A 227 -2.00 2.40 -11.63
N LEU A 228 -1.09 1.46 -11.42
CA LEU A 228 0.33 1.77 -11.40
C LEU A 228 0.82 1.87 -12.84
N HIS A 229 1.39 3.02 -13.17
CA HIS A 229 2.01 3.30 -14.46
C HIS A 229 3.52 3.22 -14.29
N GLY A 230 4.09 2.15 -14.84
CA GLY A 230 5.53 1.97 -14.89
C GLY A 230 6.12 2.54 -16.18
N TYR A 231 7.21 3.28 -16.06
CA TYR A 231 7.91 3.91 -17.19
C TYR A 231 9.41 3.91 -16.95
N TRP A 232 10.19 3.89 -18.03
CA TRP A 232 11.65 3.91 -17.94
C TRP A 232 12.19 5.35 -18.03
N THR A 233 13.09 5.70 -17.13
CA THR A 233 13.77 7.00 -17.01
C THR A 233 15.29 6.83 -17.07
N GLY A 234 15.99 7.97 -17.05
CA GLY A 234 17.45 8.05 -17.08
C GLY A 234 18.06 7.89 -18.48
N PRO A 235 19.36 8.22 -18.65
CA PRO A 235 20.08 8.02 -19.90
C PRO A 235 19.96 6.56 -20.35
N GLY A 236 19.51 6.36 -21.59
CA GLY A 236 19.31 5.02 -22.16
C GLY A 236 18.16 4.20 -21.55
N ARG A 237 17.19 4.82 -20.85
CA ARG A 237 16.03 4.12 -20.24
C ARG A 237 16.47 3.03 -19.26
N THR A 238 17.47 3.31 -18.43
CA THR A 238 18.10 2.35 -17.53
C THR A 238 17.43 2.23 -16.16
N ARG A 239 16.57 3.18 -15.78
CA ARG A 239 15.87 3.19 -14.49
C ARG A 239 14.39 2.95 -14.69
N TYR A 240 13.82 1.91 -14.08
CA TYR A 240 12.37 1.73 -14.09
C TYR A 240 11.75 2.45 -12.89
N GLU A 241 10.79 3.32 -13.15
CA GLU A 241 10.00 4.00 -12.12
C GLU A 241 8.55 3.56 -12.24
N VAL A 242 7.87 3.55 -11.10
CA VAL A 242 6.44 3.23 -11.03
C VAL A 242 5.75 4.37 -10.30
N ARG A 243 4.72 4.95 -10.93
CA ARG A 243 3.85 5.96 -10.31
C ARG A 243 2.44 5.45 -10.19
N PHE A 244 1.80 5.76 -9.08
CA PHE A 244 0.36 5.55 -8.94
C PHE A 244 -0.37 6.62 -9.75
N LEU A 245 -1.23 6.21 -10.67
CA LEU A 245 -2.15 7.12 -11.33
C LEU A 245 -3.49 7.03 -10.63
N ASP A 246 -3.91 8.18 -10.10
CA ASP A 246 -5.15 8.32 -9.36
C ASP A 246 -6.38 8.19 -10.26
N PHE A 247 -7.55 8.10 -9.63
CA PHE A 247 -8.83 8.15 -10.30
C PHE A 247 -8.98 9.46 -11.07
N VAL A 248 -9.46 9.36 -12.30
CA VAL A 248 -9.77 10.54 -13.11
C VAL A 248 -11.20 10.43 -13.59
N ALA A 249 -12.02 11.41 -13.21
CA ALA A 249 -13.31 11.64 -13.82
C ALA A 249 -13.09 12.15 -15.24
N VAL A 250 -13.60 11.43 -16.24
CA VAL A 250 -13.46 11.77 -17.66
C VAL A 250 -14.84 12.11 -18.21
N ASN A 251 -14.95 13.24 -18.91
CA ASN A 251 -16.18 13.75 -19.55
C ASN A 251 -17.36 13.98 -18.59
N MET A 252 -17.09 14.32 -17.32
CA MET A 252 -18.13 14.76 -16.37
C MET A 252 -18.29 16.28 -16.49
N ASP A 253 -19.54 16.76 -16.60
CA ASP A 253 -19.85 18.19 -16.57
C ASP A 253 -19.63 18.73 -15.15
N GLY A 254 -18.85 19.80 -15.03
CA GLY A 254 -18.37 20.35 -13.77
C GLY A 254 -16.91 19.97 -13.53
N GLU A 255 -16.12 20.94 -13.07
CA GLU A 255 -14.71 20.81 -12.69
C GLU A 255 -14.43 19.40 -12.15
N GLY A 256 -13.68 18.60 -12.91
CA GLY A 256 -12.98 17.45 -12.33
C GLY A 256 -12.21 17.95 -11.11
N PRO A 257 -12.02 17.14 -10.05
CA PRO A 257 -11.57 17.63 -8.76
C PRO A 257 -10.44 18.63 -8.96
N GLU A 258 -10.73 19.91 -8.67
CA GLU A 258 -9.68 20.92 -8.65
C GLU A 258 -8.57 20.33 -7.80
N ALA A 259 -7.34 20.39 -8.33
CA ALA A 259 -6.17 20.00 -7.56
C ALA A 259 -6.30 20.60 -6.16
N PRO A 260 -6.04 19.84 -5.09
CA PRO A 260 -6.31 20.30 -3.73
C PRO A 260 -5.69 21.68 -3.54
N VAL A 261 -6.54 22.63 -3.16
CA VAL A 261 -6.15 23.97 -2.77
C VAL A 261 -4.97 23.84 -1.82
N ARG A 262 -3.82 24.36 -2.25
CA ARG A 262 -2.64 24.49 -1.38
C ARG A 262 -3.04 25.42 -0.24
N LEU A 263 -3.32 24.85 0.92
CA LEU A 263 -3.28 25.62 2.16
C LEU A 263 -1.81 25.98 2.37
N GLY A 264 -1.52 27.27 2.28
CA GLY A 264 -0.23 27.86 2.63
C GLY A 264 0.09 27.76 4.11
#